data_AF-A0A7V4JNL4-F1
#
_entry.id   AF-A0A7V4JNL4-F1
#
_cell.length_a   1.000
_cell.length_b   1.000
_cell.length_c   1.000
_cell.angle_alpha   90.00
_cell.angle_beta   90.00
_cell.angle_gamma   90.00
#
_symmetry.space_group_name_H-M   'P 1'
#
loop_
_entity.id
_entity.type
_entity.pdbx_description
1 polymer ?
#
loop_
_entity_poly.entity_id
_entity_poly.type
_entity_poly.pdbx_seq_one_letter_code
_entity_poly.pdbx_strand_id
1 'polypeptide(L)'
;MKRRSFLKTTVIGGAATAASQLVLESCHKDKAASSFVTMVKKPEVSLLAGLENEWLKVDILSDASTSVIDKKNSIIWQSGPVALQEFGPIDEGHVWLRQERSMCEEYPGRFVGKKKNNNEIEFTLLGRQDRIMGRFTCHVHLEENSIVYRISRIDESIQSLVFPTPFLCSALVLPSGIGKLVTERPSRGIYARQAQTFFTHLNMRWIGGLNDKGGWLGIYEEGFEDAGAIIANRTASPAWMKTLGRWQHPFVFRIKFIKGNYVDLAKEYRRWFISKGLFKSLKDKITENENLKKFLGGRAFWFNLAHPAPRKKELEDILFTPDQVS
;
A
#
# COMPACT_ATOMS: atom_id res chain seq x y z
N MET A 1 -22.03 -51.14 12.96
CA MET A 1 -20.60 -51.48 12.81
C MET A 1 -19.76 -50.31 13.34
N LYS A 2 -18.70 -50.59 14.09
CA LYS A 2 -18.23 -49.85 15.27
C LYS A 2 -17.53 -48.51 15.00
N ARG A 3 -17.96 -47.43 15.69
CA ARG A 3 -17.13 -46.29 16.10
C ARG A 3 -16.10 -46.78 17.13
N ARG A 4 -14.83 -46.39 16.99
CA ARG A 4 -13.79 -46.63 18.01
C ARG A 4 -13.51 -45.33 18.77
N SER A 5 -13.75 -45.41 20.07
CA SER A 5 -13.42 -44.43 21.11
C SER A 5 -12.63 -45.16 22.18
N PHE A 6 -11.35 -44.84 22.41
CA PHE A 6 -10.51 -45.24 23.56
C PHE A 6 -9.30 -44.29 23.50
N LEU A 7 -8.79 -43.61 24.54
CA LEU A 7 -8.94 -43.70 26.00
C LEU A 7 -8.72 -42.34 26.64
N LYS A 8 -9.53 -42.05 27.67
CA LYS A 8 -9.16 -41.19 28.78
C LYS A 8 -8.28 -42.02 29.74
N THR A 9 -7.16 -41.47 30.16
CA THR A 9 -6.50 -41.90 31.40
C THR A 9 -6.14 -40.66 32.18
N THR A 10 -6.88 -40.44 33.26
CA THR A 10 -6.54 -39.49 34.33
C THR A 10 -5.72 -40.25 35.36
N VAL A 11 -4.56 -39.73 35.76
CA VAL A 11 -3.96 -40.03 37.06
C VAL A 11 -3.54 -38.70 37.71
N ILE A 12 -3.85 -38.64 39.00
CA ILE A 12 -3.83 -37.51 39.91
C ILE A 12 -2.42 -37.24 40.44
N GLY A 13 -2.06 -35.95 40.55
CA GLY A 13 -1.38 -35.29 41.68
C GLY A 13 -0.07 -35.86 42.25
N GLY A 14 0.97 -35.01 42.27
CA GLY A 14 2.14 -35.15 43.14
C GLY A 14 3.21 -34.09 42.85
N ALA A 15 3.47 -33.22 43.83
CA ALA A 15 4.47 -32.16 43.77
C ALA A 15 5.90 -32.66 44.03
N ALA A 16 6.86 -31.79 43.66
CA ALA A 16 8.25 -31.67 44.14
C ALA A 16 9.39 -32.15 43.22
N THR A 17 10.19 -31.14 42.80
CA THR A 17 11.66 -31.08 42.71
C THR A 17 12.45 -32.21 42.03
N ALA A 18 13.12 -31.89 40.92
CA ALA A 18 14.59 -31.91 40.82
C ALA A 18 15.06 -31.51 39.40
N ALA A 19 16.13 -30.73 39.36
CA ALA A 19 16.84 -30.33 38.17
C ALA A 19 17.41 -31.54 37.41
N SER A 20 17.35 -31.49 36.07
CA SER A 20 18.33 -32.16 35.23
C SER A 20 18.47 -31.40 33.91
N GLN A 21 19.67 -30.87 33.71
CA GLN A 21 20.15 -30.36 32.44
C GLN A 21 20.14 -31.50 31.43
N LEU A 22 19.47 -31.30 30.30
CA LEU A 22 19.76 -32.05 29.08
C LEU A 22 20.29 -31.07 28.04
N VAL A 23 21.61 -31.16 27.88
CA VAL A 23 22.38 -30.55 26.80
C VAL A 23 21.91 -31.19 25.49
N LEU A 24 21.32 -30.38 24.61
CA LEU A 24 21.15 -30.71 23.21
C LEU A 24 22.26 -30.02 22.44
N GLU A 25 23.34 -30.76 22.19
CA GLU A 25 24.35 -30.39 21.19
C GLU A 25 23.70 -30.42 19.81
N SER A 26 23.62 -29.27 19.14
CA SER A 26 23.40 -29.24 17.70
C SER A 26 24.69 -28.82 17.00
N CYS A 27 25.16 -29.71 16.14
CA CYS A 27 26.29 -29.49 15.27
C CYS A 27 25.89 -28.54 14.14
N HIS A 28 26.25 -27.26 14.26
CA HIS A 28 26.62 -26.40 13.13
C HIS A 28 27.57 -25.32 13.64
N LYS A 29 28.87 -25.61 13.59
CA LYS A 29 29.95 -24.63 13.71
C LYS A 29 30.15 -23.98 12.35
N ASP A 30 29.30 -23.00 12.02
CA ASP A 30 29.66 -21.97 11.07
C ASP A 30 29.39 -20.61 11.71
N LYS A 31 30.41 -19.75 11.65
CA LYS A 31 30.51 -18.47 12.33
C LYS A 31 29.32 -17.57 11.98
N ALA A 32 28.28 -17.61 12.80
CA ALA A 32 27.37 -16.47 12.93
C ALA A 32 28.21 -15.35 13.55
N ALA A 33 28.77 -14.49 12.71
CA ALA A 33 29.21 -13.17 13.15
C ALA A 33 28.00 -12.57 13.85
N SER A 34 28.07 -12.43 15.17
CA SER A 34 27.08 -11.74 15.95
C SER A 34 27.09 -10.29 15.46
N SER A 35 26.24 -9.98 14.49
CA SER A 35 25.89 -8.60 14.20
C SER A 35 25.17 -8.12 15.44
N PHE A 36 25.92 -7.58 16.40
CA PHE A 36 25.36 -6.77 17.47
C PHE A 36 24.58 -5.67 16.78
N VAL A 37 23.26 -5.85 16.72
CA VAL A 37 22.31 -4.88 16.19
C VAL A 37 22.52 -3.64 17.03
N THR A 38 23.08 -2.60 16.42
CA THR A 38 23.17 -1.29 17.05
C THR A 38 21.74 -0.84 17.31
N MET A 39 21.24 -1.04 18.53
CA MET A 39 19.95 -0.53 18.94
C MET A 39 20.06 1.00 18.94
N VAL A 40 19.48 1.64 17.94
CA VAL A 40 19.43 3.10 17.89
C VAL A 40 18.47 3.54 18.99
N LYS A 41 18.97 4.28 19.99
CA LYS A 41 18.12 4.95 20.98
C LYS A 41 17.08 5.77 20.21
N LYS A 42 15.78 5.53 20.46
CA LYS A 42 14.72 6.28 19.79
C LYS A 42 14.97 7.78 19.98
N PRO A 43 15.24 8.52 18.89
CA PRO A 43 15.53 9.94 19.00
C PRO A 43 14.28 10.67 19.47
N GLU A 44 14.47 11.79 20.20
CA GLU A 44 13.36 12.67 20.54
C GLU A 44 12.70 13.20 19.27
N VAL A 45 11.36 13.24 19.28
CA VAL A 45 10.58 13.74 18.16
C VAL A 45 10.76 15.25 18.08
N SER A 46 11.25 15.73 16.94
CA SER A 46 11.53 17.15 16.70
C SER A 46 10.89 17.62 15.39
N LEU A 47 10.60 18.91 15.28
CA LEU A 47 10.06 19.50 14.06
C LEU A 47 11.14 19.54 12.97
N LEU A 48 10.89 18.91 11.82
CA LEU A 48 11.79 18.95 10.66
C LEU A 48 11.43 20.04 9.67
N ALA A 49 10.15 20.18 9.37
CA ALA A 49 9.65 21.20 8.44
C ALA A 49 8.32 21.75 8.93
N GLY A 50 8.26 23.06 9.16
CA GLY A 50 7.03 23.82 9.27
C GLY A 50 6.79 24.55 7.95
N LEU A 51 5.76 24.16 7.22
CA LEU A 51 5.37 24.75 5.95
C LEU A 51 4.04 25.49 6.14
N GLU A 52 3.92 26.69 5.60
CA GLU A 52 2.72 27.48 5.76
C GLU A 52 2.44 28.29 4.50
N ASN A 53 1.17 28.30 4.08
CA ASN A 53 0.67 29.18 3.02
C ASN A 53 -0.72 29.72 3.42
N GLU A 54 -1.45 30.34 2.49
CA GLU A 54 -2.78 30.91 2.75
C GLU A 54 -3.83 29.86 3.16
N TRP A 55 -3.63 28.59 2.77
CA TRP A 55 -4.61 27.52 2.91
C TRP A 55 -4.29 26.57 4.05
N LEU A 56 -3.01 26.22 4.21
CA LEU A 56 -2.54 25.18 5.11
C LEU A 56 -1.42 25.70 6.01
N LYS A 57 -1.39 25.16 7.24
CA LYS A 57 -0.19 25.11 8.08
C LYS A 57 0.14 23.65 8.35
N VAL A 58 1.37 23.25 8.05
CA VAL A 58 1.80 21.84 8.03
C VAL A 58 3.09 21.70 8.81
N ASP A 59 3.08 20.81 9.81
CA ASP A 59 4.25 20.47 10.59
C ASP A 59 4.60 18.99 10.34
N ILE A 60 5.82 18.76 9.84
CA ILE A 60 6.39 17.42 9.60
C ILE A 60 7.44 17.17 10.66
N LEU A 61 7.25 16.09 11.42
CA LEU A 61 8.10 15.71 12.54
C LEU A 61 9.18 14.70 12.12
N SER A 62 10.17 14.51 13.00
CA SER A 62 11.32 13.64 12.74
C SER A 62 10.97 12.16 12.63
N ASP A 63 9.79 11.75 13.07
CA ASP A 63 9.26 10.40 12.92
C ASP A 63 8.35 10.23 11.68
N ALA A 64 8.37 11.22 10.78
CA ALA A 64 7.51 11.36 9.61
C ALA A 64 6.01 11.58 9.90
N SER A 65 5.60 11.68 11.17
CA SER A 65 4.25 12.13 11.47
C SER A 65 4.06 13.57 11.01
N THR A 66 2.88 13.84 10.49
CA THR A 66 2.50 15.12 9.89
C THR A 66 1.22 15.61 10.55
N SER A 67 1.25 16.85 11.03
CA SER A 67 0.09 17.60 11.51
C SER A 67 -0.26 18.67 10.48
N VAL A 68 -1.54 18.81 10.16
CA VAL A 68 -2.03 19.77 9.16
C VAL A 68 -3.21 20.52 9.75
N ILE A 69 -3.17 21.84 9.63
CA ILE A 69 -4.29 22.73 9.91
C ILE A 69 -4.76 23.29 8.56
N ASP A 70 -5.95 22.86 8.13
CA ASP A 70 -6.68 23.49 7.05
C ASP A 70 -7.28 24.80 7.57
N LYS A 71 -6.64 25.91 7.23
CA LYS A 71 -7.00 27.25 7.73
C LYS A 71 -8.37 27.70 7.24
N LYS A 72 -8.75 27.28 6.03
CA LYS A 72 -10.02 27.70 5.41
C LYS A 72 -11.20 26.99 6.04
N ASN A 73 -11.05 25.70 6.34
CA ASN A 73 -12.13 24.88 6.87
C ASN A 73 -12.05 24.66 8.39
N SER A 74 -10.98 25.13 9.04
CA SER A 74 -10.68 24.91 10.46
C SER A 74 -10.69 23.42 10.83
N ILE A 75 -10.13 22.58 9.94
CA ILE A 75 -10.03 21.13 10.13
C ILE A 75 -8.57 20.79 10.42
N ILE A 76 -8.36 19.96 11.45
CA ILE A 76 -7.04 19.48 11.82
C ILE A 76 -6.92 18.02 11.38
N TRP A 77 -5.83 17.70 10.69
CA TRP A 77 -5.47 16.35 10.29
C TRP A 77 -4.16 15.94 10.93
N GLN A 78 -4.10 14.69 11.35
CA GLN A 78 -2.91 14.10 11.96
C GLN A 78 -2.64 12.75 11.34
N SER A 79 -1.38 12.50 11.04
CA SER A 79 -0.88 11.18 10.64
C SER A 79 -0.07 10.57 11.77
N GLY A 80 -0.06 9.23 11.83
CA GLY A 80 0.73 8.50 12.81
C GLY A 80 2.23 8.44 12.44
N PRO A 81 3.09 8.02 13.38
CA PRO A 81 4.54 7.88 13.13
C PRO A 81 4.94 6.52 12.53
N VAL A 82 3.96 5.71 12.14
CA VAL A 82 4.17 4.34 11.66
C VAL A 82 3.40 4.14 10.35
N ALA A 83 4.08 3.59 9.36
CA ALA A 83 3.46 3.01 8.18
C ALA A 83 3.70 1.50 8.17
N LEU A 84 2.71 0.70 7.80
CA LEU A 84 2.90 -0.75 7.63
C LEU A 84 3.68 -0.99 6.34
N GLN A 85 4.81 -1.68 6.45
CA GLN A 85 5.70 -2.03 5.35
C GLN A 85 5.64 -3.53 5.09
N GLU A 86 5.94 -3.95 3.87
CA GLU A 86 6.16 -5.36 3.53
C GLU A 86 7.61 -5.76 3.79
N PHE A 87 7.84 -6.98 4.27
CA PHE A 87 9.18 -7.56 4.31
C PHE A 87 9.74 -7.86 2.91
N GLY A 88 8.87 -8.24 1.99
CA GLY A 88 9.19 -8.55 0.60
C GLY A 88 8.70 -7.49 -0.39
N PRO A 89 8.79 -7.78 -1.70
CA PRO A 89 8.09 -6.99 -2.70
C PRO A 89 6.56 -7.14 -2.52
N ILE A 90 5.80 -6.08 -2.81
CA ILE A 90 4.33 -6.11 -2.76
C ILE A 90 3.75 -6.98 -3.88
N ASP A 91 4.38 -6.90 -5.06
CA ASP A 91 4.05 -7.68 -6.24
C ASP A 91 5.24 -8.60 -6.56
N GLU A 92 5.02 -9.91 -6.41
CA GLU A 92 6.00 -10.97 -6.68
C GLU A 92 5.95 -11.44 -8.14
N GLY A 93 5.15 -10.82 -9.02
CA GLY A 93 5.06 -11.18 -10.44
C GLY A 93 4.41 -12.54 -10.69
N HIS A 94 3.74 -13.10 -9.69
CA HIS A 94 2.93 -14.31 -9.84
C HIS A 94 1.58 -13.99 -10.50
N VAL A 95 1.02 -14.97 -11.21
CA VAL A 95 -0.29 -14.85 -11.91
C VAL A 95 -1.45 -14.49 -10.96
N TRP A 96 -1.25 -14.65 -9.65
CA TRP A 96 -2.21 -14.30 -8.60
C TRP A 96 -1.55 -13.40 -7.55
N LEU A 97 -1.99 -12.15 -7.48
CA LEU A 97 -1.59 -11.25 -6.40
C LEU A 97 -2.49 -11.51 -5.17
N ARG A 98 -1.90 -12.02 -4.08
CA ARG A 98 -2.59 -12.10 -2.80
C ARG A 98 -2.81 -10.67 -2.30
N GLN A 99 -4.03 -10.32 -1.87
CA GLN A 99 -4.30 -9.00 -1.27
C GLN A 99 -4.13 -9.04 0.25
N GLU A 100 -4.65 -10.09 0.89
CA GLU A 100 -4.62 -10.22 2.34
C GLU A 100 -3.21 -10.49 2.84
N ARG A 101 -2.77 -9.69 3.81
CA ARG A 101 -1.47 -9.84 4.45
C ARG A 101 -1.62 -10.43 5.84
N SER A 102 -0.76 -11.40 6.14
CA SER A 102 -0.55 -11.87 7.50
C SER A 102 0.33 -10.88 8.26
N MET A 103 0.23 -10.88 9.59
CA MET A 103 1.10 -10.05 10.43
C MET A 103 2.60 -10.41 10.32
N CYS A 104 2.93 -11.57 9.76
CA CYS A 104 4.32 -12.01 9.59
C CYS A 104 4.93 -11.52 8.27
N GLU A 105 4.12 -11.13 7.28
CA GLU A 105 4.58 -10.56 6.00
C GLU A 105 4.84 -9.06 6.09
N GLU A 106 4.23 -8.39 7.08
CA GLU A 106 4.40 -6.97 7.33
C GLU A 106 5.16 -6.65 8.62
N TYR A 107 5.69 -5.43 8.67
CA TYR A 107 6.24 -4.85 9.89
C TYR A 107 5.83 -3.38 10.07
N PRO A 108 5.76 -2.88 11.33
CA PRO A 108 5.57 -1.46 11.57
C PRO A 108 6.85 -0.70 11.20
N GLY A 109 6.86 -0.07 10.04
CA GLY A 109 7.94 0.80 9.59
C GLY A 109 7.91 2.13 10.33
N ARG A 110 9.03 2.48 10.95
CA ARG A 110 9.24 3.79 11.58
C ARG A 110 10.24 4.58 10.76
N PHE A 111 10.19 5.90 10.91
CA PHE A 111 11.06 6.79 10.17
C PHE A 111 11.90 7.62 11.13
N VAL A 112 13.13 7.91 10.73
CA VAL A 112 13.97 8.93 11.38
C VAL A 112 14.42 9.88 10.28
N GLY A 113 13.83 11.07 10.27
CA GLY A 113 14.12 12.10 9.30
C GLY A 113 15.24 13.02 9.77
N LYS A 114 16.09 13.42 8.83
CA LYS A 114 17.10 14.45 9.01
C LYS A 114 16.90 15.50 7.92
N LYS A 115 16.69 16.75 8.34
CA LYS A 115 16.63 17.87 7.40
C LYS A 115 17.97 18.03 6.69
N LYS A 116 17.94 18.13 5.36
CA LYS A 116 19.10 18.48 4.54
C LYS A 116 19.03 19.96 4.25
N ASN A 117 18.45 20.37 3.11
CA ASN A 117 18.29 21.76 2.66
C ASN A 117 16.93 21.94 1.95
N ASN A 118 16.39 23.16 1.82
CA ASN A 118 15.26 23.49 0.93
C ASN A 118 14.06 22.51 0.94
N ASN A 119 13.52 22.19 2.13
CA ASN A 119 12.43 21.22 2.32
C ASN A 119 12.72 19.78 1.85
N GLU A 120 13.98 19.47 1.58
CA GLU A 120 14.49 18.12 1.39
C GLU A 120 14.77 17.48 2.75
N ILE A 121 14.13 16.34 2.99
CA ILE A 121 14.24 15.54 4.19
C ILE A 121 14.75 14.16 3.78
N GLU A 122 15.85 13.73 4.38
CA GLU A 122 16.32 12.34 4.24
C GLU A 122 15.71 11.52 5.36
N PHE A 123 14.92 10.51 5.01
CA PHE A 123 14.33 9.59 5.98
C PHE A 123 15.11 8.28 5.99
N THR A 124 15.41 7.79 7.18
CA THR A 124 15.88 6.42 7.40
C THR A 124 14.68 5.55 7.80
N LEU A 125 14.40 4.50 7.03
CA LEU A 125 13.35 3.52 7.34
C LEU A 125 13.90 2.49 8.33
N LEU A 126 13.20 2.34 9.44
CA LEU A 126 13.50 1.38 10.50
C LEU A 126 12.45 0.26 10.50
N GLY A 127 12.94 -0.98 10.55
CA GLY A 127 12.14 -2.19 10.63
C GLY A 127 11.92 -2.67 12.07
N ARG A 128 11.70 -3.99 12.24
CA ARG A 128 11.60 -4.60 13.57
C ARG A 128 12.91 -4.42 14.34
N GLN A 129 12.79 -4.22 15.66
CA GLN A 129 13.92 -3.96 16.56
C GLN A 129 14.79 -2.76 16.11
N ASP A 130 14.16 -1.80 15.42
CA ASP A 130 14.79 -0.56 14.93
C ASP A 130 15.99 -0.80 13.99
N ARG A 131 16.02 -1.96 13.31
CA ARG A 131 17.00 -2.26 12.25
C ARG A 131 16.83 -1.30 11.07
N ILE A 132 17.91 -0.70 10.61
CA ILE A 132 17.91 0.13 9.40
C ILE A 132 17.62 -0.75 8.18
N MET A 133 16.55 -0.42 7.45
CA MET A 133 16.15 -1.09 6.21
C MET A 133 16.72 -0.38 4.97
N GLY A 134 16.92 0.93 5.07
CA GLY A 134 17.48 1.80 4.04
C GLY A 134 17.07 3.25 4.25
N ARG A 135 17.46 4.11 3.32
CA ARG A 135 17.18 5.54 3.32
C ARG A 135 16.48 5.95 2.02
N PHE A 136 15.81 7.09 2.08
CA PHE A 136 15.25 7.75 0.90
C PHE A 136 15.17 9.25 1.13
N THR A 137 15.10 10.00 0.04
CA THR A 137 14.93 11.44 0.04
C THR A 137 13.47 11.79 -0.24
N CYS A 138 12.90 12.66 0.57
CA CYS A 138 11.58 13.25 0.34
C CYS A 138 11.70 14.77 0.28
N HIS A 139 11.24 15.36 -0.82
CA HIS A 139 11.03 16.79 -0.94
C HIS A 139 9.55 17.08 -0.72
N VAL A 140 9.24 18.01 0.19
CA VAL A 140 7.86 18.37 0.51
C VAL A 140 7.61 19.85 0.26
N HIS A 141 6.52 20.17 -0.43
CA HIS A 141 6.10 21.55 -0.63
C HIS A 141 4.57 21.66 -0.63
N LEU A 142 4.09 22.89 -0.51
CA LEU A 142 2.66 23.19 -0.53
C LEU A 142 2.25 23.77 -1.88
N GLU A 143 1.11 23.32 -2.39
CA GLU A 143 0.45 23.89 -3.57
C GLU A 143 -1.03 24.09 -3.24
N GLU A 144 -1.45 25.35 -3.12
CA GLU A 144 -2.80 25.71 -2.65
C GLU A 144 -3.16 24.97 -1.34
N ASN A 145 -4.29 24.27 -1.30
CA ASN A 145 -4.72 23.41 -0.19
C ASN A 145 -4.21 21.97 -0.30
N SER A 146 -3.06 21.75 -0.93
CA SER A 146 -2.43 20.45 -1.09
C SER A 146 -1.00 20.41 -0.55
N ILE A 147 -0.63 19.25 0.01
CA ILE A 147 0.75 18.89 0.31
C ILE A 147 1.24 17.96 -0.79
N VAL A 148 2.42 18.23 -1.33
CA VAL A 148 3.04 17.40 -2.37
C VAL A 148 4.30 16.75 -1.81
N TYR A 149 4.30 15.42 -1.77
CA TYR A 149 5.46 14.61 -1.39
C TYR A 149 6.11 14.08 -2.67
N ARG A 150 7.35 14.49 -2.93
CA ARG A 150 8.19 13.92 -4.00
C ARG A 150 9.26 13.03 -3.37
N ILE A 151 9.20 11.75 -3.64
CA ILE A 151 10.09 10.72 -3.08
C ILE A 151 11.10 10.33 -4.15
N SER A 152 12.38 10.25 -3.79
CA SER A 152 13.47 9.92 -4.71
C SER A 152 14.65 9.33 -3.95
N ARG A 153 15.69 8.87 -4.68
CA ARG A 153 16.93 8.32 -4.11
C ARG A 153 16.66 7.24 -3.05
N ILE A 154 15.77 6.31 -3.37
CA ILE A 154 15.41 5.21 -2.47
C ILE A 154 16.52 4.16 -2.54
N ASP A 155 17.03 3.75 -1.38
CA ASP A 155 18.05 2.70 -1.29
C ASP A 155 17.52 1.38 -1.88
N GLU A 156 18.35 0.73 -2.70
CA GLU A 156 18.01 -0.55 -3.33
C GLU A 156 17.79 -1.70 -2.33
N SER A 157 18.21 -1.55 -1.07
CA SER A 157 17.92 -2.52 -0.01
C SER A 157 16.43 -2.55 0.37
N ILE A 158 15.69 -1.45 0.15
CA ILE A 158 14.25 -1.35 0.42
C ILE A 158 13.49 -2.10 -0.68
N GLN A 159 12.73 -3.14 -0.31
CA GLN A 159 11.98 -3.98 -1.26
C GLN A 159 10.71 -3.30 -1.77
N SER A 160 10.01 -2.61 -0.88
CA SER A 160 8.87 -1.73 -1.18
C SER A 160 8.84 -0.62 -0.14
N LEU A 161 8.22 0.51 -0.48
CA LEU A 161 8.18 1.68 0.40
C LEU A 161 6.75 2.16 0.58
N VAL A 162 6.26 2.17 1.82
CA VAL A 162 4.96 2.73 2.17
C VAL A 162 5.16 4.08 2.84
N PHE A 163 4.88 5.17 2.12
CA PHE A 163 5.14 6.54 2.57
C PHE A 163 4.40 7.57 1.70
N PRO A 164 3.78 8.65 2.23
CA PRO A 164 3.79 9.09 3.62
C PRO A 164 2.98 8.21 4.57
N THR A 165 3.16 8.44 5.87
CA THR A 165 2.39 7.76 6.92
C THR A 165 0.90 8.09 6.83
N PRO A 166 0.02 7.18 7.28
CA PRO A 166 -1.39 7.34 7.03
C PRO A 166 -2.01 8.42 7.92
N PHE A 167 -2.90 9.23 7.34
CA PHE A 167 -3.76 10.13 8.10
C PHE A 167 -4.86 9.37 8.83
N LEU A 168 -5.16 9.79 10.04
CA LEU A 168 -6.28 9.27 10.81
C LEU A 168 -7.60 9.73 10.20
N CYS A 169 -8.50 8.77 9.93
CA CYS A 169 -9.84 9.05 9.45
C CYS A 169 -10.91 8.17 10.11
N SER A 170 -12.16 8.65 10.07
CA SER A 170 -13.35 7.93 10.54
C SER A 170 -13.89 6.97 9.48
N ALA A 171 -13.65 7.25 8.20
CA ALA A 171 -13.95 6.36 7.09
C ALA A 171 -12.89 6.48 6.00
N LEU A 172 -12.66 5.39 5.26
CA LEU A 172 -11.72 5.34 4.15
C LEU A 172 -12.50 5.23 2.83
N VAL A 173 -12.08 5.97 1.81
CA VAL A 173 -12.68 5.99 0.47
C VAL A 173 -11.67 5.43 -0.51
N LEU A 174 -12.03 4.33 -1.16
CA LEU A 174 -11.15 3.61 -2.07
C LEU A 174 -11.82 3.48 -3.44
N PRO A 175 -11.12 3.81 -4.54
CA PRO A 175 -11.58 3.52 -5.89
C PRO A 175 -11.31 2.05 -6.24
N SER A 176 -11.94 1.13 -5.52
CA SER A 176 -11.85 -0.30 -5.79
C SER A 176 -13.19 -0.82 -6.31
N GLY A 177 -13.15 -1.60 -7.41
CA GLY A 177 -14.36 -2.01 -8.12
C GLY A 177 -15.13 -0.80 -8.66
N ILE A 178 -16.38 -0.61 -8.23
CA ILE A 178 -17.18 0.59 -8.55
C ILE A 178 -16.91 1.77 -7.60
N GLY A 179 -16.14 1.55 -6.53
CA GLY A 179 -15.95 2.45 -5.41
C GLY A 179 -16.34 1.75 -4.09
N LYS A 180 -15.53 1.96 -3.05
CA LYS A 180 -15.71 1.33 -1.73
C LYS A 180 -15.54 2.37 -0.63
N LEU A 181 -16.51 2.42 0.28
CA LEU A 181 -16.46 3.19 1.52
C LEU A 181 -16.28 2.22 2.69
N VAL A 182 -15.23 2.39 3.48
CA VAL A 182 -14.93 1.55 4.64
C VAL A 182 -15.15 2.37 5.91
N THR A 183 -16.24 2.10 6.62
CA THR A 183 -16.65 2.79 7.86
C THR A 183 -16.45 1.95 9.12
N GLU A 184 -16.64 0.64 9.00
CA GLU A 184 -16.69 -0.27 10.14
C GLU A 184 -15.30 -0.74 10.57
N ARG A 185 -15.11 -0.91 11.90
CA ARG A 185 -14.04 -1.76 12.44
C ARG A 185 -14.57 -3.19 12.46
N PRO A 186 -13.85 -4.18 11.93
CA PRO A 186 -14.32 -5.56 11.93
C PRO A 186 -14.63 -6.02 13.36
N SER A 187 -15.84 -6.58 13.54
CA SER A 187 -16.41 -6.99 14.84
C SER A 187 -15.58 -8.02 15.62
N ARG A 188 -14.62 -8.68 14.95
CA ARG A 188 -13.78 -9.74 15.52
C ARG A 188 -12.35 -9.33 15.84
N GLY A 189 -12.01 -8.05 15.82
CA GLY A 189 -10.67 -7.57 16.20
C GLY A 189 -9.52 -8.00 15.27
N ILE A 190 -9.81 -8.76 14.21
CA ILE A 190 -8.84 -9.07 13.16
C ILE A 190 -8.78 -7.86 12.23
N TYR A 191 -7.72 -7.09 12.38
CA TYR A 191 -7.41 -5.96 11.51
C TYR A 191 -7.17 -6.48 10.09
N ALA A 192 -8.10 -6.22 9.17
CA ALA A 192 -7.90 -6.56 7.77
C ALA A 192 -6.78 -5.67 7.22
N ARG A 193 -5.76 -6.32 6.66
CA ARG A 193 -4.61 -5.66 6.04
C ARG A 193 -4.53 -6.11 4.60
N GLN A 194 -4.53 -5.14 3.71
CA GLN A 194 -4.67 -5.37 2.29
C GLN A 194 -3.65 -4.52 1.53
N ALA A 195 -2.91 -5.16 0.62
CA ALA A 195 -2.18 -4.48 -0.43
C ALA A 195 -3.04 -4.44 -1.69
N GLN A 196 -3.34 -3.24 -2.19
CA GLN A 196 -4.11 -3.03 -3.41
C GLN A 196 -3.30 -2.26 -4.45
N THR A 197 -2.94 -2.93 -5.54
CA THR A 197 -2.20 -2.35 -6.66
C THR A 197 -3.13 -1.72 -7.72
N PHE A 198 -2.58 -0.79 -8.51
CA PHE A 198 -3.29 -0.23 -9.66
C PHE A 198 -3.54 -1.26 -10.77
N PHE A 199 -4.50 -0.96 -11.65
CA PHE A 199 -4.91 -1.76 -12.82
C PHE A 199 -5.61 -3.09 -12.52
N THR A 200 -5.42 -3.64 -11.32
CA THR A 200 -6.12 -4.86 -10.87
C THR A 200 -7.15 -4.56 -9.78
N HIS A 201 -6.80 -3.72 -8.79
CA HIS A 201 -7.62 -3.52 -7.59
C HIS A 201 -8.12 -2.09 -7.42
N LEU A 202 -7.23 -1.13 -7.64
CA LEU A 202 -7.56 0.29 -7.67
C LEU A 202 -7.77 0.73 -9.13
N ASN A 203 -8.96 1.23 -9.44
CA ASN A 203 -9.34 1.65 -10.79
C ASN A 203 -9.07 3.13 -11.07
N MET A 204 -8.80 3.93 -10.04
CA MET A 204 -8.45 5.35 -10.16
C MET A 204 -7.22 5.66 -9.29
N ARG A 205 -6.40 6.62 -9.75
CA ARG A 205 -5.11 6.99 -9.14
C ARG A 205 -5.26 7.86 -7.90
N TRP A 206 -6.13 7.47 -6.97
CA TRP A 206 -6.31 8.18 -5.72
C TRP A 206 -6.75 7.27 -4.58
N ILE A 207 -6.53 7.71 -3.36
CA ILE A 207 -7.13 7.16 -2.13
C ILE A 207 -7.57 8.34 -1.27
N GLY A 208 -8.56 8.16 -0.41
CA GLY A 208 -9.01 9.25 0.44
C GLY A 208 -9.52 8.77 1.78
N GLY A 209 -9.63 9.71 2.71
CA GLY A 209 -10.21 9.47 4.01
C GLY A 209 -11.14 10.60 4.40
N LEU A 210 -12.15 10.28 5.20
CA LEU A 210 -13.14 11.22 5.69
C LEU A 210 -13.03 11.32 7.21
N ASN A 211 -13.32 12.51 7.73
CA ASN A 211 -13.70 12.72 9.12
C ASN A 211 -15.13 13.28 9.16
N ASP A 212 -15.54 13.75 10.33
CA ASP A 212 -16.84 14.40 10.57
C ASP A 212 -17.01 15.73 9.84
N LYS A 213 -15.92 16.41 9.47
CA LYS A 213 -15.93 17.78 8.94
C LYS A 213 -15.50 17.90 7.47
N GLY A 214 -14.83 16.89 6.92
CA GLY A 214 -14.25 16.94 5.58
C GLY A 214 -13.51 15.67 5.19
N GLY A 215 -12.65 15.79 4.18
CA GLY A 215 -11.86 14.69 3.66
C GLY A 215 -10.49 15.10 3.17
N TRP A 216 -9.59 14.13 3.11
CA TRP A 216 -8.33 14.23 2.41
C TRP A 216 -8.36 13.35 1.17
N LEU A 217 -7.78 13.86 0.08
CA LEU A 217 -7.67 13.20 -1.23
C LEU A 217 -6.20 13.06 -1.58
N GLY A 218 -5.68 11.84 -1.51
CA GLY A 218 -4.33 11.49 -1.93
C GLY A 218 -4.31 11.04 -3.40
N ILE A 219 -3.61 11.75 -4.27
CA ILE A 219 -3.51 11.50 -5.71
C ILE A 219 -2.08 11.06 -6.05
N TYR A 220 -1.96 10.01 -6.87
CA TYR A 220 -0.69 9.52 -7.39
C TYR A 220 -0.41 10.23 -8.71
N GLU A 221 0.55 11.16 -8.73
CA GLU A 221 0.84 11.99 -9.91
C GLU A 221 1.92 11.39 -10.81
N GLU A 222 3.04 10.94 -10.23
CA GLU A 222 4.20 10.39 -10.93
C GLU A 222 4.60 9.06 -10.28
N GLY A 223 4.99 8.08 -11.09
CA GLY A 223 5.32 6.73 -10.65
C GLY A 223 4.12 5.91 -10.17
N PHE A 224 2.93 6.20 -10.70
CA PHE A 224 1.69 5.50 -10.33
C PHE A 224 1.64 4.08 -10.94
N GLU A 225 2.43 3.81 -11.98
CA GLU A 225 2.58 2.52 -12.63
C GLU A 225 3.12 1.46 -11.66
N ASP A 226 4.05 1.86 -10.80
CA ASP A 226 4.68 1.02 -9.77
C ASP A 226 4.18 1.41 -8.39
N ALA A 227 2.85 1.58 -8.26
CA ALA A 227 2.23 2.00 -7.02
C ALA A 227 0.96 1.21 -6.67
N GLY A 228 0.56 1.34 -5.42
CA GLY A 228 -0.66 0.83 -4.84
C GLY A 228 -0.93 1.49 -3.51
N ALA A 229 -1.78 0.88 -2.69
CA ALA A 229 -2.04 1.29 -1.34
C ALA A 229 -1.92 0.11 -0.37
N ILE A 230 -1.28 0.33 0.77
CA ILE A 230 -1.44 -0.53 1.94
C ILE A 230 -2.59 0.03 2.76
N ILE A 231 -3.61 -0.79 2.94
CA ILE A 231 -4.83 -0.48 3.69
C ILE A 231 -4.81 -1.32 4.94
N ALA A 232 -4.91 -0.65 6.09
CA ALA A 232 -5.15 -1.30 7.35
C ALA A 232 -6.26 -0.57 8.08
N ASN A 233 -7.31 -1.30 8.45
CA ASN A 233 -8.47 -0.74 9.13
C ASN A 233 -9.12 0.39 8.33
N ARG A 234 -9.09 1.62 8.88
CA ARG A 234 -9.64 2.83 8.27
C ARG A 234 -8.53 3.78 7.85
N THR A 235 -7.35 3.26 7.58
CA THR A 235 -6.18 4.05 7.17
C THR A 235 -5.60 3.44 5.91
N ALA A 236 -5.10 4.29 5.03
CA ALA A 236 -4.35 3.86 3.86
C ALA A 236 -3.15 4.78 3.66
N SER A 237 -2.06 4.18 3.20
CA SER A 237 -0.86 4.88 2.75
C SER A 237 -0.51 4.42 1.35
N PRO A 238 0.04 5.30 0.51
CA PRO A 238 0.55 4.90 -0.78
C PRO A 238 1.74 3.98 -0.58
N ALA A 239 1.80 2.97 -1.44
CA ALA A 239 2.82 1.94 -1.45
C ALA A 239 3.52 1.99 -2.80
N TRP A 240 4.84 2.16 -2.79
CA TRP A 240 5.70 2.27 -3.95
C TRP A 240 6.47 0.97 -4.15
N MET A 241 6.61 0.59 -5.40
CA MET A 241 7.21 -0.67 -5.82
C MET A 241 8.35 -0.41 -6.80
N LYS A 242 9.18 -1.42 -6.96
CA LYS A 242 10.28 -1.39 -7.93
C LYS A 242 9.80 -1.85 -9.30
N THR A 243 10.20 -1.13 -10.33
CA THR A 243 10.04 -1.55 -11.73
C THR A 243 11.17 -2.52 -12.09
N LEU A 244 10.83 -3.76 -12.43
CA LEU A 244 11.83 -4.79 -12.80
C LEU A 244 12.95 -4.95 -11.75
N GLY A 245 12.58 -4.86 -10.46
CA GLY A 245 13.51 -5.05 -9.34
C GLY A 245 14.43 -3.86 -9.03
N ARG A 246 14.23 -2.68 -9.65
CA ARG A 246 14.98 -1.45 -9.36
C ARG A 246 14.08 -0.24 -9.12
N TRP A 247 14.58 0.75 -8.38
CA TRP A 247 13.91 2.05 -8.26
C TRP A 247 14.28 2.93 -9.47
N GLN A 248 13.36 3.10 -10.43
CA GLN A 248 13.70 3.74 -11.71
C GLN A 248 13.35 5.23 -11.81
N HIS A 249 12.35 5.69 -11.08
CA HIS A 249 11.86 7.07 -11.17
C HIS A 249 11.46 7.59 -9.79
N PRO A 250 11.34 8.92 -9.62
CA PRO A 250 10.74 9.48 -8.43
C PRO A 250 9.24 9.18 -8.37
N PHE A 251 8.67 9.29 -7.17
CA PHE A 251 7.25 9.10 -6.92
C PHE A 251 6.66 10.39 -6.38
N VAL A 252 5.48 10.78 -6.87
CA VAL A 252 4.81 12.01 -6.41
C VAL A 252 3.42 11.68 -5.90
N PHE A 253 3.19 12.03 -4.63
CA PHE A 253 1.90 11.90 -3.97
C PHE A 253 1.40 13.25 -3.47
N ARG A 254 0.24 13.65 -3.98
CA ARG A 254 -0.42 14.91 -3.63
C ARG A 254 -1.58 14.64 -2.69
N ILE A 255 -1.59 15.26 -1.51
CA ILE A 255 -2.70 15.17 -0.56
C ILE A 255 -3.42 16.51 -0.52
N LYS A 256 -4.65 16.55 -1.02
CA LYS A 256 -5.53 17.73 -1.00
C LYS A 256 -6.55 17.62 0.14
N PHE A 257 -6.72 18.69 0.91
CA PHE A 257 -7.70 18.74 2.00
C PHE A 257 -8.93 19.52 1.59
N ILE A 258 -10.12 18.95 1.80
CA ILE A 258 -11.38 19.54 1.39
C ILE A 258 -12.44 19.41 2.49
N LYS A 259 -13.39 20.34 2.47
CA LYS A 259 -14.65 20.21 3.19
C LYS A 259 -15.65 19.49 2.30
N GLY A 260 -16.27 18.42 2.82
CA GLY A 260 -17.22 17.62 2.04
C GLY A 260 -17.16 16.14 2.37
N ASN A 261 -17.80 15.34 1.53
CA ASN A 261 -17.88 13.89 1.65
C ASN A 261 -17.19 13.18 0.48
N TYR A 262 -17.39 11.86 0.33
CA TYR A 262 -16.77 11.07 -0.74
C TYR A 262 -17.14 11.55 -2.16
N VAL A 263 -18.31 12.16 -2.36
CA VAL A 263 -18.72 12.73 -3.65
C VAL A 263 -17.85 13.94 -3.99
N ASP A 264 -17.53 14.76 -2.99
CA ASP A 264 -16.67 15.93 -3.18
C ASP A 264 -15.23 15.50 -3.48
N LEU A 265 -14.72 14.44 -2.82
CA LEU A 265 -13.43 13.84 -3.16
C LEU A 265 -13.41 13.36 -4.63
N ALA A 266 -14.46 12.66 -5.07
CA ALA A 266 -14.56 12.19 -6.45
C ALA A 266 -14.64 13.36 -7.47
N LYS A 267 -15.37 14.43 -7.15
CA LYS A 267 -15.43 15.65 -7.99
C LYS A 267 -14.09 16.37 -8.06
N GLU A 268 -13.37 16.46 -6.96
CA GLU A 268 -12.02 17.04 -6.92
C GLU A 268 -11.04 16.23 -7.75
N TYR A 269 -11.04 14.90 -7.59
CA TYR A 269 -10.24 14.03 -8.45
C TYR A 269 -10.61 14.19 -9.92
N ARG A 270 -11.90 14.27 -10.26
CA ARG A 270 -12.36 14.53 -11.62
C ARG A 270 -11.84 15.85 -12.18
N ARG A 271 -11.88 16.94 -11.40
CA ARG A 271 -11.33 18.24 -11.82
C ARG A 271 -9.84 18.14 -12.11
N TRP A 272 -9.08 17.50 -11.23
CA TRP A 272 -7.65 17.25 -11.44
C TRP A 272 -7.40 16.37 -12.68
N PHE A 273 -8.20 15.32 -12.88
CA PHE A 273 -8.04 14.42 -14.04
C PHE A 273 -8.33 15.13 -15.37
N ILE A 274 -9.31 16.04 -15.39
CA ILE A 274 -9.58 16.92 -16.53
C ILE A 274 -8.43 17.92 -16.74
N SER A 275 -7.93 18.56 -15.68
CA SER A 275 -6.85 19.55 -15.81
C SER A 275 -5.52 18.94 -16.29
N LYS A 276 -5.32 17.64 -16.06
CA LYS A 276 -4.20 16.87 -16.63
C LYS A 276 -4.43 16.41 -18.08
N GLY A 277 -5.56 16.74 -18.70
CA GLY A 277 -5.88 16.36 -20.08
C GLY A 277 -6.17 14.86 -20.27
N LEU A 278 -6.41 14.12 -19.18
CA LEU A 278 -6.61 12.66 -19.22
C LEU A 278 -8.08 12.29 -19.47
N PHE A 279 -9.01 13.23 -19.32
CA PHE A 279 -10.44 13.00 -19.50
C PHE A 279 -10.87 13.24 -20.94
N LYS A 280 -11.48 12.21 -21.56
CA LYS A 280 -12.17 12.32 -22.85
C LYS A 280 -13.65 12.03 -22.68
N SER A 281 -14.51 12.99 -23.01
CA SER A 281 -15.95 12.82 -22.81
C SER A 281 -16.55 11.82 -23.80
N LEU A 282 -17.70 11.25 -23.46
CA LEU A 282 -18.44 10.39 -24.40
C LEU A 282 -18.88 11.20 -25.64
N LYS A 283 -19.19 12.49 -25.47
CA LYS A 283 -19.53 13.39 -26.58
C LYS A 283 -18.38 13.50 -27.58
N ASP A 284 -17.16 13.72 -27.10
CA ASP A 284 -15.98 13.83 -27.98
C ASP A 284 -15.72 12.51 -28.72
N LYS A 285 -15.86 11.38 -28.01
CA LYS A 285 -15.74 10.05 -28.63
C LYS A 285 -16.80 9.80 -29.70
N ILE A 286 -18.05 10.24 -29.49
CA ILE A 286 -19.14 10.11 -30.47
C ILE A 286 -18.89 11.00 -31.69
N THR A 287 -18.35 12.21 -31.50
CA THR A 287 -17.96 13.08 -32.62
C THR A 287 -16.91 12.41 -33.52
N GLU A 288 -15.96 11.67 -32.93
CA GLU A 288 -14.96 10.91 -33.68
C GLU A 288 -15.51 9.62 -34.30
N ASN A 289 -16.47 8.98 -33.64
CA ASN A 289 -17.09 7.74 -34.11
C ASN A 289 -18.59 7.71 -33.77
N GLU A 290 -19.43 8.06 -34.73
CA GLU A 290 -20.88 8.15 -34.56
C GLU A 290 -21.52 6.80 -34.17
N ASN A 291 -20.90 5.67 -34.50
CA ASN A 291 -21.41 4.35 -34.10
C ASN A 291 -21.47 4.19 -32.57
N LEU A 292 -20.69 4.96 -31.80
CA LEU A 292 -20.77 4.94 -30.34
C LEU A 292 -22.12 5.41 -29.80
N LYS A 293 -22.88 6.19 -30.58
CA LYS A 293 -24.25 6.61 -30.23
C LYS A 293 -25.21 5.42 -30.08
N LYS A 294 -24.94 4.30 -30.78
CA LYS A 294 -25.76 3.09 -30.73
C LYS A 294 -25.70 2.36 -29.38
N PHE A 295 -24.70 2.65 -28.54
CA PHE A 295 -24.61 2.08 -27.19
C PHE A 295 -25.60 2.74 -26.22
N LEU A 296 -26.15 3.91 -26.53
CA LEU A 296 -27.13 4.59 -25.69
C LEU A 296 -28.45 3.79 -25.66
N GLY A 297 -28.79 3.23 -24.51
CA GLY A 297 -29.97 2.35 -24.36
C GLY A 297 -29.78 0.94 -24.93
N GLY A 298 -28.61 0.64 -25.49
CA GLY A 298 -28.27 -0.70 -25.98
C GLY A 298 -28.13 -1.70 -24.83
N ARG A 299 -28.48 -2.96 -25.09
CA ARG A 299 -28.28 -4.06 -24.14
C ARG A 299 -27.00 -4.80 -24.48
N ALA A 300 -26.13 -5.00 -23.50
CA ALA A 300 -24.95 -5.83 -23.67
C ALA A 300 -25.37 -7.31 -23.53
N PHE A 301 -25.15 -8.08 -24.59
CA PHE A 301 -25.27 -9.54 -24.56
C PHE A 301 -23.87 -10.14 -24.66
N TRP A 302 -23.54 -11.01 -23.71
CA TRP A 302 -22.29 -11.76 -23.70
C TRP A 302 -22.64 -13.25 -23.79
N PHE A 303 -22.37 -13.85 -24.94
CA PHE A 303 -22.53 -15.28 -25.16
C PHE A 303 -21.18 -15.95 -24.90
N ASN A 304 -21.00 -16.49 -23.70
CA ASN A 304 -19.85 -17.33 -23.40
C ASN A 304 -20.09 -18.71 -24.01
N LEU A 305 -19.74 -18.84 -25.29
CA LEU A 305 -19.62 -20.15 -25.92
C LEU A 305 -18.34 -20.78 -25.39
N ALA A 306 -18.44 -21.51 -24.27
CA ALA A 306 -17.43 -22.47 -23.89
C ALA A 306 -17.42 -23.52 -25.00
N HIS A 307 -16.58 -23.35 -26.02
CA HIS A 307 -16.32 -24.41 -26.97
C HIS A 307 -15.76 -25.58 -26.15
N PRO A 308 -16.47 -26.71 -25.99
CA PRO A 308 -15.78 -27.92 -25.57
C PRO A 308 -14.70 -28.18 -26.62
N ALA A 309 -13.51 -28.58 -26.22
CA ALA A 309 -12.51 -29.02 -27.19
C ALA A 309 -13.04 -30.28 -27.90
N PRO A 310 -12.96 -30.36 -29.24
CA PRO A 310 -12.51 -31.63 -29.77
C PRO A 310 -11.60 -31.45 -30.99
N ARG A 311 -10.32 -31.72 -30.80
CA ARG A 311 -9.60 -32.61 -31.71
C ARG A 311 -8.52 -33.32 -30.90
N LYS A 312 -8.49 -34.66 -30.94
CA LYS A 312 -7.25 -35.38 -30.62
C LYS A 312 -6.21 -34.81 -31.59
N LYS A 313 -5.14 -34.22 -31.06
CA LYS A 313 -3.99 -33.86 -31.89
C LYS A 313 -3.46 -35.17 -32.46
N GLU A 314 -3.45 -35.28 -33.78
CA GLU A 314 -2.76 -36.38 -34.46
C GLU A 314 -1.26 -36.10 -34.40
N LEU A 315 -0.43 -37.13 -34.58
CA LEU A 315 1.03 -37.01 -34.50
C LEU A 315 1.57 -35.94 -35.48
N GLU A 316 0.86 -35.74 -36.59
CA GLU A 316 1.13 -34.79 -37.67
C GLU A 316 0.96 -33.31 -37.24
N ASP A 317 0.17 -33.03 -36.20
CA ASP A 317 -0.05 -31.68 -35.64
C ASP A 317 1.07 -31.25 -34.68
N ILE A 318 1.92 -32.19 -34.27
CA ILE A 318 3.08 -31.96 -33.41
C ILE A 318 4.27 -31.89 -34.37
N LEU A 319 4.91 -30.72 -34.45
CA LEU A 319 6.01 -30.36 -35.35
C LEU A 319 7.29 -31.21 -35.14
N PHE A 320 7.19 -32.52 -35.21
CA PHE A 320 8.33 -33.42 -35.31
C PHE A 320 8.38 -33.97 -36.72
N THR A 321 9.51 -33.75 -37.37
CA THR A 321 9.84 -34.49 -38.59
C THR A 321 10.10 -35.95 -38.21
N PRO A 322 9.87 -36.93 -39.10
CA PRO A 322 10.11 -38.36 -38.82
C PRO A 322 11.50 -38.64 -38.25
N ASP A 323 12.50 -37.83 -38.63
CA ASP A 323 13.88 -37.89 -38.17
C ASP A 323 14.08 -37.56 -36.68
N GLN A 324 13.08 -36.96 -36.01
CA GLN A 324 13.13 -36.56 -34.61
C GLN A 324 12.49 -37.57 -33.65
N VAL A 325 11.87 -38.64 -34.17
CA VAL A 325 11.13 -39.65 -33.37
C VAL A 325 11.77 -41.05 -33.48
N SER A 326 12.87 -41.21 -34.22
CA SER A 326 13.63 -42.46 -34.34
C SER A 326 14.70 -42.63 -33.27
#